data_AF-A0A0S6UIB2-F1
#
_entry.id   AF-A0A0S6UIB2-F1
#
_cell.length_a   1.000
_cell.length_b   1.000
_cell.length_c   1.000
_cell.angle_alpha   90.00
_cell.angle_beta   90.00
_cell.angle_gamma   90.00
#
_symmetry.space_group_name_H-M   'P 1'
#
loop_
_entity.id
_entity.type
_entity.pdbx_description
1 polymer ?
#
loop_
_entity_poly.entity_id
_entity_poly.type
_entity_poly.pdbx_seq_one_letter_code
_entity_poly.pdbx_strand_id
1 'polypeptide(L)'
;MTGLFIKELLIRGDLCRCLIVCPGNLVEQWQDELERKFSLPFEILTNDRIEAARTGNVFKELPLCIARRDKLARDEDLQFKLQQSDWDLIVVDEAHKMSASFFGGKVKYTKRYRLGQLLSRITRHFLLLTATPHNGKEEDFQLFMALLDGDRFEGRFRDGVHAVDTSDLMRRMVKEELLKFDGRPLFPERIAYTVNYTLSDMEAYLYKEVTDYVREEFNRSDALENEGRKVTVGFALTILQRRLASSPEAIYQSLKRRRERLEKRLQEEELLKRGATITLKES
;
A
#
# COMPACT_ATOMS: atom_id res chain seq x y z
N MET A 1 -19.50 -8.69 -7.48
CA MET A 1 -20.59 -7.87 -6.90
C MET A 1 -20.65 -6.49 -7.52
N THR A 2 -19.55 -5.75 -7.58
CA THR A 2 -19.54 -4.37 -8.10
C THR A 2 -20.12 -4.22 -9.50
N GLY A 3 -19.79 -5.11 -10.45
CA GLY A 3 -20.38 -5.07 -11.79
C GLY A 3 -21.91 -5.22 -11.80
N LEU A 4 -22.47 -6.04 -10.90
CA LEU A 4 -23.92 -6.19 -10.74
C LEU A 4 -24.55 -4.92 -10.18
N PHE A 5 -23.90 -4.30 -9.19
CA PHE A 5 -24.33 -3.02 -8.62
C PHE A 5 -24.31 -1.88 -9.65
N ILE A 6 -23.22 -1.75 -10.42
CA ILE A 6 -23.11 -0.76 -11.50
C ILE A 6 -24.21 -1.00 -12.55
N LYS A 7 -24.41 -2.26 -12.96
CA LYS A 7 -25.42 -2.62 -13.98
C LYS A 7 -26.84 -2.28 -13.52
N GLU A 8 -27.16 -2.58 -12.27
CA GLU A 8 -28.47 -2.26 -11.70
C GLU A 8 -28.73 -0.74 -11.68
N LEU A 9 -27.75 0.06 -11.23
CA LEU A 9 -27.89 1.53 -11.22
C LEU A 9 -28.04 2.11 -12.62
N LEU A 10 -27.29 1.59 -13.60
CA LEU A 10 -27.44 1.96 -15.02
C LEU A 10 -28.84 1.65 -15.54
N ILE A 11 -29.39 0.47 -15.23
CA ILE A 11 -30.75 0.07 -15.68
C ILE A 11 -31.82 0.96 -15.05
N ARG A 12 -31.62 1.41 -13.81
CA ARG A 12 -32.53 2.35 -13.12
C ARG A 12 -32.41 3.80 -13.62
N GLY A 13 -31.36 4.13 -14.37
CA GLY A 13 -31.05 5.51 -14.77
C GLY A 13 -30.44 6.37 -13.66
N ASP A 14 -30.04 5.76 -12.54
CA ASP A 14 -29.40 6.45 -11.41
C ASP A 14 -27.90 6.66 -11.61
N LEU A 15 -27.31 6.01 -12.62
CA LEU A 15 -25.90 6.11 -12.98
C LEU A 15 -25.79 6.40 -14.48
N CYS A 16 -25.02 7.43 -14.82
CA CYS A 16 -24.57 7.73 -16.18
C CYS A 16 -23.03 7.75 -16.26
N ARG A 17 -22.36 8.17 -15.19
CA ARG A 17 -20.91 8.34 -15.12
C ARG A 17 -20.32 7.53 -13.96
N CYS A 18 -19.45 6.57 -14.28
CA CYS A 18 -18.76 5.73 -13.29
C CYS A 18 -17.25 5.71 -13.52
N LEU A 19 -16.48 5.98 -12.46
CA LEU A 19 -15.03 5.89 -12.45
C LEU A 19 -14.58 4.75 -11.53
N ILE A 20 -13.73 3.87 -12.04
CA ILE A 20 -13.10 2.81 -11.26
C ILE A 20 -11.62 3.13 -11.10
N VAL A 21 -11.17 3.26 -9.85
CA VAL A 21 -9.78 3.53 -9.48
C VAL A 21 -9.18 2.28 -8.86
N CYS A 22 -8.27 1.61 -9.56
CA CYS A 22 -7.72 0.32 -9.13
C CYS A 22 -6.18 0.28 -9.23
N PRO A 23 -5.52 -0.71 -8.59
CA PRO A 23 -4.12 -1.02 -8.83
C PRO A 23 -3.83 -1.28 -10.31
N GLY A 24 -2.63 -0.89 -10.78
CA GLY A 24 -2.29 -0.97 -12.20
C GLY A 24 -2.36 -2.38 -12.80
N ASN A 25 -2.12 -3.41 -11.99
CA ASN A 25 -2.17 -4.81 -12.39
C ASN A 25 -3.60 -5.38 -12.50
N LEU A 26 -4.64 -4.64 -12.09
CA LEU A 26 -6.04 -5.08 -12.13
C LEU A 26 -6.87 -4.34 -13.19
N VAL A 27 -6.30 -3.33 -13.86
CA VAL A 27 -7.03 -2.45 -14.80
C VAL A 27 -7.65 -3.23 -15.97
N GLU A 28 -6.86 -4.09 -16.62
CA GLU A 28 -7.32 -4.91 -17.76
C GLU A 28 -8.34 -5.95 -17.30
N GLN A 29 -8.11 -6.60 -16.15
CA GLN A 29 -9.06 -7.53 -15.57
C GLN A 29 -10.42 -6.86 -15.28
N TRP A 30 -10.41 -5.63 -14.74
CA TRP A 30 -11.64 -4.87 -14.52
C TRP A 30 -12.39 -4.61 -15.82
N GLN A 31 -11.69 -4.21 -16.89
CA GLN A 31 -12.30 -3.99 -18.21
C GLN A 31 -12.90 -5.29 -18.76
N ASP A 32 -12.10 -6.36 -18.82
CA ASP A 32 -12.51 -7.65 -19.36
C ASP A 32 -13.71 -8.23 -18.62
N GLU A 33 -13.72 -8.17 -17.28
CA GLU A 33 -14.82 -8.71 -16.50
C GLU A 33 -16.11 -7.89 -16.65
N LEU A 34 -16.01 -6.56 -16.70
CA LEU A 34 -17.17 -5.69 -16.88
C LEU A 34 -17.78 -5.83 -18.28
N GLU A 35 -16.94 -5.95 -19.31
CA GLU A 35 -17.40 -6.20 -20.68
C GLU A 35 -18.01 -7.61 -20.81
N ARG A 36 -17.28 -8.66 -20.43
CA ARG A 36 -17.70 -10.05 -20.67
C ARG A 36 -18.89 -10.48 -19.82
N LYS A 37 -18.97 -10.05 -18.56
CA LYS A 37 -20.02 -10.50 -17.63
C LYS A 37 -21.21 -9.57 -17.55
N PHE A 38 -21.03 -8.28 -17.85
CA PHE A 38 -22.08 -7.25 -17.65
C PHE A 38 -22.36 -6.39 -18.90
N SER A 39 -21.61 -6.58 -19.99
CA SER A 39 -21.69 -5.78 -21.21
C SER A 39 -21.58 -4.29 -20.92
N LEU A 40 -20.62 -3.92 -20.07
CA LEU A 40 -20.34 -2.55 -19.68
C LEU A 40 -19.04 -2.07 -20.36
N PRO A 41 -19.12 -1.12 -21.30
CA PRO A 41 -17.97 -0.71 -22.12
C PRO A 41 -17.11 0.32 -21.41
N PHE A 42 -16.42 -0.08 -20.34
CA PHE A 42 -15.48 0.79 -19.65
C PHE A 42 -14.21 1.03 -20.48
N GLU A 43 -13.78 2.28 -20.57
CA GLU A 43 -12.52 2.66 -21.23
C GLU A 43 -11.40 2.85 -20.21
N ILE A 44 -10.22 2.29 -20.50
CA ILE A 44 -9.01 2.49 -19.69
C ILE A 44 -8.41 3.87 -19.99
N LEU A 45 -8.08 4.62 -18.95
CA LEU A 45 -7.37 5.89 -19.05
C LEU A 45 -5.88 5.69 -19.44
N THR A 46 -5.59 5.72 -20.74
CA THR A 46 -4.23 5.68 -21.30
C THR A 46 -3.65 7.10 -21.50
N ASN A 47 -2.33 7.21 -21.72
CA ASN A 47 -1.71 8.50 -22.08
C ASN A 47 -2.28 9.02 -23.39
N ASP A 48 -2.33 8.17 -24.41
CA ASP A 48 -2.87 8.50 -25.73
C ASP A 48 -4.29 9.04 -25.64
N ARG A 49 -5.15 8.45 -24.78
CA ARG A 49 -6.52 8.93 -24.57
C ARG A 49 -6.58 10.28 -23.89
N ILE A 50 -5.65 10.57 -22.97
CA ILE A 50 -5.53 11.88 -22.31
C ILE A 50 -5.12 12.96 -23.31
N GLU A 51 -4.13 12.66 -24.16
CA GLU A 51 -3.60 13.59 -25.17
C GLU A 51 -4.60 13.84 -26.29
N ALA A 52 -5.38 12.82 -26.68
CA ALA A 52 -6.41 12.92 -27.71
C ALA A 52 -7.72 13.59 -27.24
N ALA A 53 -7.80 14.04 -25.98
CA ALA A 53 -9.01 14.65 -25.43
C ALA A 53 -9.31 16.00 -26.09
N ARG A 54 -10.42 16.06 -26.84
CA ARG A 54 -10.83 17.25 -27.62
C ARG A 54 -11.25 18.42 -26.75
N THR A 55 -11.82 18.13 -25.59
CA THR A 55 -12.26 19.10 -24.59
C THR A 55 -11.11 19.61 -23.71
N GLY A 56 -9.90 19.06 -23.87
CA GLY A 56 -8.78 19.25 -22.95
C GLY A 56 -8.90 18.48 -21.63
N ASN A 57 -10.08 17.92 -21.33
CA ASN A 57 -10.37 17.15 -20.13
C ASN A 57 -11.01 15.80 -20.47
N VAL A 58 -10.16 14.78 -20.59
CA VAL A 58 -10.54 13.39 -20.86
C VAL A 58 -11.64 12.85 -19.94
N PHE A 59 -11.71 13.30 -18.68
CA PHE A 59 -12.70 12.82 -17.73
C PHE A 59 -14.11 13.29 -18.12
N LYS A 60 -14.26 14.40 -18.85
CA LYS A 60 -15.57 14.85 -19.35
C LYS A 60 -16.06 14.02 -20.53
N GLU A 61 -15.15 13.42 -21.29
CA GLU A 61 -15.45 12.63 -22.50
C GLU A 61 -15.71 11.15 -22.20
N LEU A 62 -15.18 10.63 -21.09
CA LEU A 62 -15.31 9.21 -20.72
C LEU A 62 -16.37 9.02 -19.62
N PRO A 63 -17.61 8.63 -19.96
CA PRO A 63 -18.63 8.38 -18.94
C PRO A 63 -18.32 7.13 -18.10
N LEU A 64 -17.73 6.09 -18.68
CA LEU A 64 -17.34 4.87 -17.98
C LEU A 64 -15.82 4.70 -18.09
N CYS A 65 -15.10 4.98 -17.01
CA CYS A 65 -13.65 5.12 -17.02
C CYS A 65 -12.97 4.21 -15.99
N ILE A 66 -11.85 3.58 -16.35
CA ILE A 66 -10.96 2.87 -15.43
C ILE A 66 -9.62 3.59 -15.37
N ALA A 67 -9.21 4.00 -14.18
CA ALA A 67 -7.97 4.74 -13.98
C ALA A 67 -7.01 4.03 -13.01
N ARG A 68 -5.73 4.08 -13.35
CA ARG A 68 -4.65 3.59 -12.49
C ARG A 68 -4.50 4.51 -11.27
N ARG A 69 -4.75 3.98 -10.07
CA ARG A 69 -4.65 4.73 -8.80
C ARG A 69 -3.34 5.49 -8.64
N ASP A 70 -2.21 4.83 -8.88
CA ASP A 70 -0.89 5.43 -8.65
C ASP A 70 -0.55 6.52 -9.65
N LYS A 71 -1.10 6.47 -10.86
CA LYS A 71 -0.98 7.55 -11.84
C LYS A 71 -1.79 8.76 -11.39
N LEU A 72 -3.08 8.57 -11.10
CA LEU A 72 -3.94 9.64 -10.58
C LEU A 72 -3.38 10.27 -9.31
N ALA A 73 -2.84 9.49 -8.38
CA ALA A 73 -2.33 10.01 -7.11
C ALA A 73 -1.06 10.87 -7.28
N ARG A 74 -0.32 10.72 -8.38
CA ARG A 74 0.97 11.41 -8.59
C ARG A 74 0.88 12.59 -9.56
N ASP A 75 -0.04 12.52 -10.51
CA ASP A 75 -0.20 13.48 -11.59
C ASP A 75 -1.17 14.61 -11.17
N GLU A 76 -0.61 15.79 -10.92
CA GLU A 76 -1.37 16.95 -10.42
C GLU A 76 -2.27 17.57 -11.51
N ASP A 77 -1.85 17.52 -12.77
CA ASP A 77 -2.66 18.02 -13.90
C ASP A 77 -3.89 17.14 -14.11
N LEU A 78 -3.74 15.82 -14.02
CA LEU A 78 -4.88 14.90 -14.04
C LEU A 78 -5.79 15.09 -12.83
N GLN A 79 -5.25 15.32 -11.64
CA GLN A 79 -6.07 15.63 -10.47
C GLN A 79 -6.87 16.90 -10.71
N PHE A 80 -6.25 17.97 -11.19
CA PHE A 80 -6.91 19.24 -11.51
C PHE A 80 -8.07 19.05 -12.51
N LYS A 81 -7.81 18.32 -13.61
CA LYS A 81 -8.86 17.97 -14.60
C LYS A 81 -9.98 17.14 -13.96
N LEU A 82 -9.64 16.18 -13.10
CA LEU A 82 -10.60 15.33 -12.42
C LEU A 82 -11.50 16.13 -11.46
N GLN A 83 -10.97 17.14 -10.75
CA GLN A 83 -11.78 17.98 -9.85
C GLN A 83 -12.86 18.79 -10.60
N GLN A 84 -12.68 19.01 -11.90
CA GLN A 84 -13.61 19.73 -12.77
C GLN A 84 -14.64 18.79 -13.43
N SER A 85 -14.83 17.60 -12.90
CA SER A 85 -15.77 16.60 -13.41
C SER A 85 -16.57 15.97 -12.27
N ASP A 86 -17.84 15.72 -12.52
CA ASP A 86 -18.74 15.05 -11.57
C ASP A 86 -18.97 13.59 -11.97
N TRP A 87 -19.20 12.75 -10.97
CA TRP A 87 -19.37 11.31 -11.12
C TRP A 87 -20.55 10.78 -10.29
N ASP A 88 -21.40 9.95 -10.88
CA ASP A 88 -22.51 9.35 -10.13
C ASP A 88 -21.99 8.28 -9.16
N LEU A 89 -20.99 7.51 -9.60
CA LEU A 89 -20.33 6.49 -8.80
C LEU A 89 -18.82 6.52 -9.00
N ILE A 90 -18.06 6.52 -7.90
CA ILE A 90 -16.64 6.21 -7.91
C ILE A 90 -16.39 4.95 -7.08
N VAL A 91 -15.76 3.97 -7.71
CA VAL A 91 -15.32 2.72 -7.08
C VAL A 91 -13.81 2.79 -6.88
N VAL A 92 -13.34 2.50 -5.67
CA VAL A 92 -11.92 2.33 -5.39
C VAL A 92 -11.63 0.89 -5.01
N ASP A 93 -10.80 0.23 -5.80
CA ASP A 93 -10.31 -1.11 -5.50
C ASP A 93 -9.01 -1.07 -4.70
N GLU A 94 -8.83 -2.09 -3.86
CA GLU A 94 -7.80 -2.15 -2.83
C GLU A 94 -7.70 -0.85 -2.01
N ALA A 95 -8.86 -0.38 -1.56
CA ALA A 95 -9.02 0.91 -0.90
C ALA A 95 -8.14 1.06 0.35
N HIS A 96 -7.79 -0.04 1.02
CA HIS A 96 -6.85 -0.05 2.16
C HIS A 96 -5.47 0.58 1.85
N LYS A 97 -5.11 0.76 0.57
CA LYS A 97 -3.89 1.47 0.16
C LYS A 97 -4.04 3.00 0.17
N MET A 98 -5.25 3.54 0.29
CA MET A 98 -5.53 4.96 0.52
C MET A 98 -5.41 5.28 2.02
N SER A 99 -4.25 5.02 2.60
CA SER A 99 -4.03 5.17 4.03
C SER A 99 -3.35 6.48 4.38
N ALA A 100 -3.68 6.99 5.57
CA ALA A 100 -2.93 8.00 6.29
C ALA A 100 -2.49 7.39 7.62
N SER A 101 -1.50 8.00 8.27
CA SER A 101 -0.97 7.48 9.54
C SER A 101 -0.58 8.59 10.49
N PHE A 102 -0.62 8.30 11.78
CA PHE A 102 -0.10 9.21 12.80
C PHE A 102 1.41 9.04 12.97
N PHE A 103 2.13 10.16 12.94
CA PHE A 103 3.56 10.20 13.20
C PHE A 103 3.90 11.44 14.04
N GLY A 104 4.45 11.22 15.25
CA GLY A 104 4.81 12.32 16.16
C GLY A 104 3.62 13.21 16.55
N GLY A 105 2.43 12.62 16.74
CA GLY A 105 1.20 13.35 17.09
C GLY A 105 0.57 14.18 15.96
N LYS A 106 1.10 14.09 14.73
CA LYS A 106 0.53 14.71 13.53
C LYS A 106 0.08 13.66 12.52
N VAL A 107 -1.00 13.95 11.81
CA VAL A 107 -1.48 13.10 10.71
C VAL A 107 -0.60 13.32 9.47
N LYS A 108 -0.05 12.23 8.94
CA LYS A 108 0.69 12.20 7.69
C LYS A 108 -0.19 11.61 6.59
N TYR A 109 -0.70 12.49 5.73
CA TYR A 109 -1.49 12.11 4.56
C TYR A 109 -0.60 11.64 3.41
N THR A 110 -0.90 10.47 2.86
CA THR A 110 -0.24 9.99 1.63
C THR A 110 -0.87 10.63 0.39
N LYS A 111 -0.16 10.60 -0.74
CA LYS A 111 -0.72 11.03 -2.03
C LYS A 111 -1.99 10.25 -2.40
N ARG A 112 -2.04 8.94 -2.08
CA ARG A 112 -3.21 8.09 -2.31
C ARG A 112 -4.39 8.48 -1.42
N TYR A 113 -4.14 8.83 -0.16
CA TYR A 113 -5.18 9.33 0.73
C TYR A 113 -5.78 10.64 0.23
N ARG A 114 -4.93 11.58 -0.19
CA ARG A 114 -5.38 12.86 -0.79
C ARG A 114 -6.21 12.63 -2.05
N LEU A 115 -5.82 11.68 -2.90
CA LEU A 115 -6.65 11.25 -4.02
C LEU A 115 -8.01 10.73 -3.52
N GLY A 116 -8.05 9.88 -2.49
CA GLY A 116 -9.31 9.44 -1.88
C GLY A 116 -10.22 10.59 -1.44
N GLN A 117 -9.66 11.60 -0.78
CA GLN A 117 -10.41 12.81 -0.37
C GLN A 117 -10.93 13.62 -1.56
N LEU A 118 -10.18 13.68 -2.65
CA LEU A 118 -10.66 14.30 -3.88
C LEU A 118 -11.84 13.50 -4.46
N LEU A 119 -11.68 12.18 -4.60
CA LEU A 119 -12.69 11.31 -5.18
C LEU A 119 -14.00 11.35 -4.39
N SER A 120 -13.95 11.35 -3.06
CA SER A 120 -15.16 11.39 -2.22
C SER A 120 -15.95 12.69 -2.36
N ARG A 121 -15.31 13.80 -2.77
CA ARG A 121 -15.97 15.11 -2.93
C ARG A 121 -16.63 15.32 -4.28
N ILE A 122 -16.17 14.62 -5.31
CA ILE A 122 -16.64 14.80 -6.70
C ILE A 122 -17.63 13.72 -7.14
N THR A 123 -18.12 12.91 -6.19
CA THR A 123 -19.04 11.83 -6.49
C THR A 123 -20.26 11.81 -5.59
N ARG A 124 -21.39 11.35 -6.13
CA ARG A 124 -22.62 11.10 -5.37
C ARG A 124 -22.52 9.81 -4.55
N HIS A 125 -21.96 8.75 -5.14
CA HIS A 125 -21.81 7.45 -4.49
C HIS A 125 -20.34 7.04 -4.47
N PHE A 126 -19.80 6.79 -3.28
CA PHE A 126 -18.41 6.41 -3.10
C PHE A 126 -18.29 5.00 -2.54
N LEU A 127 -17.77 4.07 -3.35
CA LEU A 127 -17.68 2.65 -3.00
C LEU A 127 -16.22 2.23 -2.82
N LEU A 128 -15.83 1.93 -1.58
CA LEU A 128 -14.50 1.42 -1.24
C LEU A 128 -14.52 -0.11 -1.16
N LEU A 129 -13.67 -0.77 -1.94
CA LEU A 129 -13.53 -2.23 -1.96
C LEU A 129 -12.20 -2.63 -1.33
N THR A 130 -12.24 -3.52 -0.34
CA THR A 130 -11.01 -4.10 0.22
C THR A 130 -11.27 -5.40 0.95
N ALA A 131 -10.32 -6.34 0.85
CA ALA A 131 -10.31 -7.55 1.66
C ALA A 131 -9.77 -7.31 3.09
N THR A 132 -8.97 -6.26 3.29
CA THR A 132 -8.24 -6.00 4.54
C THR A 132 -8.26 -4.50 4.87
N PRO A 133 -9.32 -3.98 5.51
CA PRO A 133 -9.48 -2.53 5.68
C PRO A 133 -8.49 -1.91 6.68
N HIS A 134 -7.96 -2.67 7.63
CA HIS A 134 -7.05 -2.19 8.66
C HIS A 134 -5.72 -2.96 8.67
N ASN A 135 -4.67 -2.31 9.20
CA ASN A 135 -3.34 -2.90 9.46
C ASN A 135 -3.15 -3.27 10.96
N GLY A 136 -4.22 -3.24 11.76
CA GLY A 136 -4.20 -3.45 13.21
C GLY A 136 -4.00 -2.17 14.04
N LYS A 137 -3.94 -0.98 13.42
CA LYS A 137 -3.94 0.31 14.13
C LYS A 137 -5.29 1.00 13.97
N GLU A 138 -5.97 1.24 15.08
CA GLU A 138 -7.30 1.83 15.09
C GLU A 138 -7.29 3.28 14.58
N GLU A 139 -6.26 4.05 14.94
CA GLU A 139 -6.10 5.43 14.50
C GLU A 139 -5.98 5.56 12.97
N ASP A 140 -5.23 4.64 12.33
CA ASP A 140 -5.09 4.61 10.87
C ASP A 140 -6.42 4.19 10.20
N PHE A 141 -7.16 3.27 10.85
CA PHE A 141 -8.46 2.82 10.36
C PHE A 141 -9.52 3.93 10.44
N GLN A 142 -9.53 4.72 11.52
CA GLN A 142 -10.42 5.89 11.63
C GLN A 142 -10.17 6.88 10.48
N LEU A 143 -8.91 7.19 10.17
CA LEU A 143 -8.59 8.06 9.04
C LEU A 143 -9.09 7.45 7.72
N PHE A 144 -8.96 6.14 7.52
CA PHE A 144 -9.50 5.49 6.34
C PHE A 144 -11.03 5.63 6.25
N MET A 145 -11.75 5.48 7.36
CA MET A 145 -13.21 5.67 7.42
C MET A 145 -13.64 7.13 7.19
N ALA A 146 -12.80 8.11 7.52
CA ALA A 146 -13.04 9.52 7.23
C ALA A 146 -13.10 9.83 5.71
N LEU A 147 -12.66 8.91 4.84
CA LEU A 147 -12.89 9.02 3.40
C LEU A 147 -14.37 8.79 3.01
N LEU A 148 -15.13 8.05 3.82
CA LEU A 148 -16.56 7.79 3.62
C LEU A 148 -17.42 8.82 4.35
N ASP A 149 -17.07 9.12 5.60
CA ASP A 149 -17.81 10.06 6.45
C ASP A 149 -16.82 10.91 7.27
N GLY A 150 -16.50 12.09 6.75
CA GLY A 150 -15.58 13.02 7.39
C GLY A 150 -16.13 13.53 8.74
N ASP A 151 -17.41 13.85 8.82
CA ASP A 151 -18.00 14.43 10.03
C ASP A 151 -18.00 13.44 11.20
N ARG A 152 -18.20 12.14 10.91
CA ARG A 152 -18.21 11.08 11.92
C ARG A 152 -16.81 10.64 12.37
N PHE A 153 -15.83 10.66 11.47
CA PHE A 153 -14.52 10.06 11.72
C PHE A 153 -13.32 11.03 11.69
N GLU A 154 -13.49 12.31 11.35
CA GLU A 154 -12.41 13.29 11.47
C GLU A 154 -12.08 13.62 12.94
N GLY A 155 -10.79 13.73 13.24
CA GLY A 155 -10.29 14.08 14.58
C GLY A 155 -9.19 13.14 15.08
N ARG A 156 -8.64 13.44 16.27
CA ARG A 156 -7.74 12.50 16.96
C ARG A 156 -8.57 11.39 17.58
N PHE A 157 -8.18 10.15 17.35
CA PHE A 157 -8.71 9.00 18.06
C PHE A 157 -8.57 9.22 19.57
N ARG A 158 -9.65 8.99 20.31
CA ARG A 158 -9.68 9.01 21.78
C ARG A 158 -10.09 7.62 22.24
N ASP A 159 -9.16 6.89 22.86
CA ASP A 159 -9.42 5.57 23.42
C ASP A 159 -10.67 5.59 24.31
N GLY A 160 -11.61 4.67 24.04
CA GLY A 160 -12.81 4.45 24.85
C GLY A 160 -14.03 5.35 24.55
N VAL A 161 -13.92 6.36 23.68
CA VAL A 161 -15.04 7.26 23.33
C VAL A 161 -15.63 6.95 21.94
N HIS A 162 -14.83 6.38 21.04
CA HIS A 162 -15.26 6.04 19.69
C HIS A 162 -15.12 4.53 19.46
N ALA A 163 -16.16 3.76 19.81
CA ALA A 163 -16.42 2.56 19.03
C ALA A 163 -16.85 3.08 17.65
N VAL A 164 -15.97 2.91 16.65
CA VAL A 164 -16.28 3.20 15.25
C VAL A 164 -17.30 2.14 14.83
N ASP A 165 -18.57 2.36 15.19
CA ASP A 165 -19.65 1.56 14.65
C ASP A 165 -19.64 1.75 13.13
N THR A 166 -19.34 0.68 12.42
CA THR A 166 -19.24 0.68 10.96
C THR A 166 -20.35 -0.16 10.34
N SER A 167 -21.33 -0.60 11.14
CA SER A 167 -22.38 -1.51 10.69
C SER A 167 -23.25 -0.95 9.56
N ASP A 168 -23.40 0.38 9.50
CA ASP A 168 -24.11 1.12 8.47
C ASP A 168 -23.26 1.48 7.23
N LEU A 169 -21.92 1.46 7.37
CA LEU A 169 -20.98 1.89 6.32
C LEU A 169 -20.20 0.74 5.69
N MET A 170 -20.04 -0.36 6.40
CA MET A 170 -19.21 -1.48 6.00
C MET A 170 -20.04 -2.76 5.95
N ARG A 171 -20.08 -3.37 4.77
CA ARG A 171 -20.60 -4.72 4.59
C ARG A 171 -19.43 -5.69 4.40
N ARG A 172 -19.23 -6.58 5.38
CA ARG A 172 -18.23 -7.64 5.34
C ARG A 172 -18.91 -8.97 5.09
N MET A 173 -18.39 -9.74 4.12
CA MET A 173 -18.78 -11.13 3.93
C MET A 173 -17.57 -12.02 4.14
N VAL A 174 -17.65 -12.91 5.12
CA VAL A 174 -16.55 -13.84 5.43
C VAL A 174 -16.79 -15.16 4.70
N LYS A 175 -15.73 -15.89 4.32
CA LYS A 175 -15.88 -17.13 3.52
C LYS A 175 -16.68 -18.19 4.27
N GLU A 176 -16.52 -18.21 5.59
CA GLU A 176 -17.17 -19.08 6.54
C GLU A 176 -18.69 -18.85 6.60
N GLU A 177 -19.17 -17.66 6.23
CA GLU A 177 -20.60 -17.30 6.19
C GLU A 177 -21.24 -17.55 4.83
N LEU A 178 -20.45 -17.87 3.79
CA LEU A 178 -20.98 -18.13 2.46
C LEU A 178 -21.51 -19.56 2.39
N LEU A 179 -22.81 -19.68 2.10
CA LEU A 179 -23.51 -20.94 1.97
C LEU A 179 -23.90 -21.20 0.51
N LYS A 180 -24.03 -22.48 0.17
CA LYS A 180 -24.71 -22.95 -1.03
C LYS A 180 -26.23 -22.75 -0.87
N PHE A 181 -26.99 -22.88 -1.96
CA PHE A 181 -28.45 -22.77 -1.94
C PHE A 181 -29.14 -23.78 -0.99
N ASP A 182 -28.48 -24.90 -0.71
CA ASP A 182 -28.96 -25.93 0.22
C ASP A 182 -28.52 -25.70 1.68
N GLY A 183 -27.94 -24.52 1.99
CA GLY A 183 -27.51 -24.14 3.33
C GLY A 183 -26.17 -24.72 3.78
N ARG A 184 -25.49 -25.53 2.96
CA ARG A 184 -24.15 -26.07 3.30
C ARG A 184 -23.07 -25.00 3.11
N PRO A 185 -21.97 -25.03 3.88
CA PRO A 185 -20.82 -24.15 3.65
C PRO A 185 -20.32 -24.23 2.21
N LEU A 186 -20.11 -23.06 1.59
CA LEU A 186 -19.58 -22.96 0.23
C LEU A 186 -18.12 -23.38 0.17
N PHE A 187 -17.36 -23.04 1.22
CA PHE A 187 -15.94 -23.36 1.36
C PHE A 187 -15.71 -24.45 2.42
N PRO A 188 -14.67 -25.29 2.25
CA PRO A 188 -14.24 -26.22 3.29
C PRO A 188 -13.78 -25.50 4.55
N GLU A 189 -13.81 -26.22 5.68
CA GLU A 189 -13.26 -25.74 6.94
C GLU A 189 -11.76 -25.46 6.85
N ARG A 190 -11.33 -24.32 7.38
CA ARG A 190 -9.91 -23.93 7.43
C ARG A 190 -9.23 -24.55 8.64
N ILE A 191 -8.46 -25.61 8.42
CA ILE A 191 -7.59 -26.20 9.44
C ILE A 191 -6.21 -25.54 9.35
N ALA A 192 -5.85 -24.71 10.33
CA ALA A 192 -4.56 -24.05 10.42
C ALA A 192 -3.89 -24.37 11.76
N TYR A 193 -2.69 -24.94 11.71
CA TYR A 193 -1.86 -25.18 12.89
C TYR A 193 -0.43 -24.70 12.60
N THR A 194 0.22 -24.18 13.64
CA THR A 194 1.62 -23.76 13.57
C THR A 194 2.49 -24.94 13.96
N VAL A 195 3.36 -25.37 13.06
CA VAL A 195 4.38 -26.38 13.38
C VAL A 195 5.54 -25.69 14.06
N ASN A 196 5.76 -26.03 15.33
CA ASN A 196 6.95 -25.60 16.04
C ASN A 196 8.14 -26.44 15.58
N TYR A 197 9.32 -25.83 15.55
CA TYR A 197 10.58 -26.49 15.25
C TYR A 197 11.61 -26.08 16.28
N THR A 198 12.56 -26.97 16.53
CA THR A 198 13.74 -26.69 17.35
C THR A 198 14.94 -26.48 16.44
N LEU A 199 15.68 -25.39 16.65
CA LEU A 199 16.96 -25.20 15.96
C LEU A 199 17.93 -26.29 16.41
N SER A 200 18.75 -26.78 15.47
CA SER A 200 19.93 -27.56 15.84
C SER A 200 20.94 -26.69 16.59
N ASP A 201 21.87 -27.31 17.33
CA ASP A 201 22.89 -26.58 18.09
C ASP A 201 23.72 -25.65 17.19
N MET A 202 24.06 -26.08 15.98
CA MET A 202 24.80 -25.27 15.01
C MET A 202 23.98 -24.08 14.48
N GLU A 203 22.69 -24.26 14.23
CA GLU A 203 21.81 -23.17 13.80
C GLU A 203 21.56 -22.17 14.92
N ALA A 204 21.40 -22.65 16.16
CA ALA A 204 21.26 -21.80 17.33
C ALA A 204 22.55 -20.97 17.58
N TYR A 205 23.72 -21.60 17.42
CA TYR A 205 25.00 -20.91 17.48
C TYR A 205 25.12 -19.83 16.41
N LEU A 206 24.86 -20.17 15.14
CA LEU A 206 24.89 -19.20 14.03
C LEU A 206 23.90 -18.05 14.26
N TYR A 207 22.70 -18.34 14.75
CA TYR A 207 21.69 -17.34 15.08
C TYR A 207 22.19 -16.35 16.13
N LYS A 208 22.84 -16.87 17.18
CA LYS A 208 23.44 -16.06 18.24
C LYS A 208 24.56 -15.17 17.69
N GLU A 209 25.53 -15.75 16.98
CA GLU A 209 26.67 -15.01 16.41
C GLU A 209 26.24 -13.86 15.50
N VAL A 210 25.24 -14.09 14.64
CA VAL A 210 24.71 -13.06 13.76
C VAL A 210 23.94 -11.99 14.56
N THR A 211 23.20 -12.39 15.59
CA THR A 211 22.48 -11.45 16.46
C THR A 211 23.46 -10.55 17.20
N ASP A 212 24.54 -11.13 17.75
CA ASP A 212 25.57 -10.41 18.50
C ASP A 212 26.36 -9.48 17.57
N TYR A 213 26.78 -9.95 16.39
CA TYR A 213 27.37 -9.11 15.33
C TYR A 213 26.50 -7.89 15.00
N VAL A 214 25.18 -8.08 14.85
CA VAL A 214 24.29 -6.97 14.50
C VAL A 214 24.10 -6.00 15.66
N ARG A 215 24.09 -6.48 16.91
CA ARG A 215 23.94 -5.62 18.09
C ARG A 215 25.19 -4.80 18.39
N GLU A 216 26.36 -5.42 18.26
CA GLU A 216 27.62 -4.85 18.75
C GLU A 216 28.43 -4.15 17.65
N GLU A 217 28.45 -4.71 16.43
CA GLU A 217 29.35 -4.26 15.36
C GLU A 217 28.64 -3.52 14.22
N PHE A 218 27.31 -3.62 14.14
CA PHE A 218 26.57 -3.01 13.03
C PHE A 218 26.62 -1.48 13.11
N ASN A 219 27.38 -0.90 12.18
CA ASN A 219 27.60 0.55 12.03
C ASN A 219 28.46 1.18 13.13
N ARG A 220 29.37 0.42 13.75
CA ARG A 220 30.37 0.96 14.70
C ARG A 220 31.25 2.06 14.11
N SER A 221 31.45 2.07 12.78
CA SER A 221 32.18 3.12 12.03
C SER A 221 31.37 4.40 11.79
N ASP A 222 30.04 4.30 11.65
CA ASP A 222 29.17 5.45 11.33
C ASP A 222 28.63 6.12 12.62
N ALA A 223 29.29 5.85 13.76
CA ALA A 223 28.86 6.21 15.11
C ALA A 223 28.96 7.71 15.44
N LEU A 224 29.45 8.54 14.51
CA LEU A 224 29.77 9.94 14.79
C LEU A 224 28.67 10.95 14.48
N GLU A 225 27.54 10.60 13.83
CA GLU A 225 26.67 11.67 13.31
C GLU A 225 25.14 11.64 13.49
N ASN A 226 24.41 10.63 13.99
CA ASN A 226 22.93 10.77 14.03
C ASN A 226 22.11 9.96 15.06
N GLU A 227 21.03 10.57 15.56
CA GLU A 227 19.98 10.01 16.45
C GLU A 227 19.18 8.83 15.83
N GLY A 228 19.36 8.52 14.54
CA GLY A 228 18.70 7.41 13.82
C GLY A 228 19.18 5.99 14.17
N ARG A 229 20.05 5.85 15.18
CA ARG A 229 20.79 4.62 15.56
C ARG A 229 19.89 3.40 15.81
N LYS A 230 18.79 3.55 16.56
CA LYS A 230 17.95 2.40 16.98
C LYS A 230 17.14 1.81 15.83
N VAL A 231 16.66 2.65 14.91
CA VAL A 231 15.77 2.22 13.82
C VAL A 231 16.54 1.44 12.76
N THR A 232 17.73 1.92 12.37
CA THR A 232 18.56 1.26 11.34
C THR A 232 19.10 -0.09 11.79
N VAL A 233 19.58 -0.19 13.04
CA VAL A 233 20.07 -1.44 13.62
C VAL A 233 18.93 -2.46 13.78
N GLY A 234 17.77 -2.01 14.27
CA GLY A 234 16.58 -2.88 14.38
C GLY A 234 16.10 -3.41 13.03
N PHE A 235 16.13 -2.58 11.98
CA PHE A 235 15.76 -3.01 10.62
C PHE A 235 16.75 -4.02 10.04
N ALA A 236 18.06 -3.80 10.23
CA ALA A 236 19.09 -4.72 9.80
C ALA A 236 19.01 -6.08 10.52
N LEU A 237 18.78 -6.06 11.83
CA LEU A 237 18.58 -7.28 12.62
C LEU A 237 17.39 -8.07 12.09
N THR A 238 16.27 -7.39 11.85
CA THR A 238 15.05 -8.02 11.31
C THR A 238 15.30 -8.65 9.94
N ILE A 239 16.05 -7.98 9.05
CA ILE A 239 16.39 -8.54 7.73
C ILE A 239 17.27 -9.78 7.86
N LEU A 240 18.34 -9.71 8.65
CA LEU A 240 19.30 -10.82 8.78
C LEU A 240 18.67 -12.01 9.51
N GLN A 241 17.83 -11.76 10.54
CA GLN A 241 17.05 -12.81 11.20
C GLN A 241 16.03 -13.47 10.27
N ARG A 242 15.36 -12.70 9.39
CA ARG A 242 14.49 -13.27 8.34
C ARG A 242 15.26 -14.12 7.34
N ARG A 243 16.52 -13.78 7.05
CA ARG A 243 17.40 -14.60 6.19
C ARG A 243 17.86 -15.87 6.90
N LEU A 244 18.21 -15.80 8.18
CA LEU A 244 18.53 -16.95 9.03
C LEU A 244 17.38 -17.96 9.07
N ALA A 245 16.15 -17.49 9.23
CA ALA A 245 14.96 -18.33 9.20
C ALA A 245 14.65 -18.93 7.82
N SER A 246 15.29 -18.43 6.75
CA SER A 246 15.09 -18.91 5.38
C SER A 246 16.08 -20.02 5.02
N SER A 247 17.39 -19.79 5.16
CA SER A 247 18.42 -20.82 5.01
C SER A 247 19.81 -20.33 5.45
N PRO A 248 20.74 -21.22 5.84
CA PRO A 248 22.14 -20.88 6.11
C PRO A 248 22.83 -20.20 4.91
N GLU A 249 22.53 -20.62 3.69
CA GLU A 249 23.07 -20.01 2.46
C GLU A 249 22.60 -18.56 2.29
N ALA A 250 21.33 -18.27 2.61
CA ALA A 250 20.78 -16.92 2.47
C ALA A 250 21.45 -15.92 3.41
N ILE A 251 21.79 -16.33 4.64
CA ILE A 251 22.55 -15.48 5.57
C ILE A 251 24.02 -15.35 5.13
N TYR A 252 24.64 -16.44 4.67
CA TYR A 252 26.01 -16.42 4.15
C TYR A 252 26.17 -15.40 3.01
N GLN A 253 25.31 -15.46 2.00
CA GLN A 253 25.32 -14.50 0.88
C GLN A 253 25.08 -13.06 1.34
N SER A 254 24.23 -12.86 2.34
CA SER A 254 23.96 -11.52 2.90
C SER A 254 25.19 -10.94 3.60
N LEU A 255 25.88 -11.74 4.41
CA LEU A 255 27.12 -11.36 5.10
C LEU A 255 28.28 -11.15 4.11
N LYS A 256 28.41 -12.02 3.11
CA LYS A 256 29.42 -11.91 2.05
C LYS A 256 29.30 -10.58 1.28
N ARG A 257 28.11 -10.25 0.77
CA ARG A 257 27.85 -8.97 0.07
C ARG A 257 28.11 -7.76 0.95
N ARG A 258 27.84 -7.87 2.25
CA ARG A 258 28.14 -6.81 3.22
C ARG A 258 29.64 -6.64 3.40
N ARG A 259 30.39 -7.74 3.57
CA ARG A 259 31.86 -7.73 3.66
C ARG A 259 32.47 -7.05 2.44
N GLU A 260 32.10 -7.49 1.24
CA GLU A 260 32.59 -6.92 -0.03
C GLU A 260 32.32 -5.40 -0.12
N ARG A 261 31.15 -4.93 0.33
CA ARG A 261 30.82 -3.50 0.37
C ARG A 261 31.70 -2.72 1.36
N LEU A 262 31.98 -3.28 2.53
CA LEU A 262 32.83 -2.65 3.55
C LEU A 262 34.29 -2.62 3.10
N GLU A 263 34.80 -3.69 2.50
CA GLU A 263 36.14 -3.75 1.91
C GLU A 263 36.32 -2.69 0.82
N LYS A 264 35.33 -2.54 -0.06
CA LYS A 264 35.35 -1.50 -1.10
C LYS A 264 35.38 -0.09 -0.51
N ARG A 265 34.55 0.18 0.51
CA ARG A 265 34.54 1.46 1.24
C ARG A 265 35.90 1.75 1.89
N LEU A 266 36.51 0.76 2.51
CA LEU A 266 37.83 0.90 3.13
C LEU A 266 38.89 1.27 2.09
N GLN A 267 38.90 0.60 0.93
CA GLN A 267 39.81 0.91 -0.17
C GLN A 267 39.64 2.34 -0.70
N GLU A 268 38.38 2.79 -0.87
CA GLU A 268 38.07 4.16 -1.31
C GLU A 268 38.58 5.21 -0.30
N GLU A 269 38.36 4.99 1.00
CA GLU A 269 38.84 5.86 2.08
C GLU A 269 40.38 5.90 2.15
N GLU A 270 41.06 4.76 1.99
CA GLU A 270 42.52 4.69 1.95
C GLU A 270 43.10 5.45 0.74
N LEU A 271 42.46 5.34 -0.43
CA LEU A 271 42.83 6.10 -1.63
C LEU A 271 42.65 7.61 -1.42
N LEU A 272 41.53 8.04 -0.84
CA LEU A 272 41.27 9.45 -0.52
C LEU A 272 42.30 10.02 0.47
N LYS A 273 42.63 9.28 1.53
CA LYS A 273 43.67 9.69 2.49
C LYS A 273 45.04 9.79 1.84
N ARG A 274 45.41 8.86 0.96
CA ARG A 274 46.66 8.92 0.20
C ARG A 274 46.70 10.13 -0.74
N GLY A 275 45.61 10.42 -1.44
CA GLY A 275 45.48 11.61 -2.29
C GLY A 275 45.65 12.92 -1.53
N ALA A 276 44.94 13.08 -0.39
CA ALA A 276 45.05 14.26 0.46
C ALA A 276 46.47 14.47 1.04
N THR A 277 47.19 13.38 1.32
CA THR A 277 48.57 13.44 1.82
C THR A 277 49.57 13.89 0.76
N ILE A 278 49.30 13.61 -0.53
CA ILE A 278 50.15 14.04 -1.65
C ILE A 278 49.93 15.53 -1.96
N THR A 279 48.68 16.01 -1.95
CA THR A 279 48.36 17.43 -2.21
C THR A 279 48.98 18.38 -1.18
N LEU A 280 49.09 17.96 0.09
CA LEU A 280 49.72 18.74 1.17
C LEU A 280 51.26 18.80 1.09
N LYS A 281 51.91 17.97 0.26
CA LYS A 281 53.38 17.98 0.05
C LYS A 281 53.82 18.83 -1.14
N GLU A 282 52.90 19.24 -2.00
CA GLU A 282 53.17 20.07 -3.19
C GLU A 282 52.81 21.56 -2.98
N SER A 283 52.42 21.96 -1.75
CA SER A 283 52.22 23.36 -1.33
C SER A 283 53.32 23.80 -0.38
#